data_AF-A0A7X8KC90-F1
#
_entry.id   AF-A0A7X8KC90-F1
#
_cell.length_a   1.000
_cell.length_b   1.000
_cell.length_c   1.000
_cell.angle_alpha   90.00
_cell.angle_beta   90.00
_cell.angle_gamma   90.00
#
_symmetry.space_group_name_H-M   'P 1'
#
loop_
_entity.id
_entity.type
_entity.pdbx_description
1 polymer ?
#
loop_
_entity_poly.entity_id
_entity_poly.type
_entity_poly.pdbx_seq_one_letter_code
_entity_poly.pdbx_strand_id
1 'polypeptide(L)' 'MNKKKIVVLGGGYAGVHAAKTLNKAFKKHQDKVEVTLIDKKHHHILLTELHEVAGARVSEDSV' A
#
# COMPACT_ATOMS: atom_id res chain seq x y z
N MET A 1 -2.24 -27.45 -2.79
CA MET A 1 -1.66 -26.82 -4.01
C MET A 1 -0.83 -25.62 -3.58
N ASN A 2 0.34 -25.39 -4.18
CA ASN A 2 1.21 -24.27 -3.80
C ASN A 2 0.71 -22.98 -4.46
N LYS A 3 0.35 -21.96 -3.68
CA LYS A 3 -0.05 -20.65 -4.22
C LYS A 3 1.16 -19.94 -4.82
N LYS A 4 0.97 -19.18 -5.91
CA LYS A 4 1.95 -18.23 -6.40
C LYS A 4 2.01 -17.04 -5.44
N LYS A 5 3.17 -16.86 -4.80
CA LYS A 5 3.40 -15.77 -3.84
C LYS A 5 4.01 -14.57 -4.55
N ILE A 6 3.41 -13.40 -4.37
CA ILE A 6 3.89 -12.13 -4.89
C ILE A 6 4.15 -11.21 -3.70
N VAL A 7 5.40 -10.80 -3.51
CA VAL A 7 5.79 -9.88 -2.45
C VAL A 7 6.05 -8.50 -3.04
N VAL A 8 5.38 -7.49 -2.50
CA VAL A 8 5.65 -6.07 -2.75
C VAL A 8 6.44 -5.54 -1.56
N LEU A 9 7.67 -5.08 -1.79
CA LEU A 9 8.52 -4.51 -0.75
C LEU A 9 8.50 -2.98 -0.86
N GLY A 10 8.07 -2.32 0.22
CA GLY A 10 7.87 -0.87 0.31
C GLY A 10 6.40 -0.49 0.16
N GLY A 11 5.87 0.25 1.14
CA GLY A 11 4.50 0.74 1.28
C GLY A 11 4.36 2.24 0.97
N GLY A 12 5.23 2.77 0.11
CA GLY A 12 5.04 4.09 -0.49
C GLY A 12 3.91 4.10 -1.52
N TYR A 13 3.81 5.18 -2.31
CA TYR A 13 2.71 5.37 -3.27
C TYR A 13 2.62 4.19 -4.24
N ALA A 14 3.73 3.89 -4.92
CA ALA A 14 3.78 2.81 -5.89
C ALA A 14 3.48 1.44 -5.27
N GLY A 15 3.98 1.18 -4.05
CA GLY A 15 3.83 -0.09 -3.37
C GLY A 15 2.39 -0.40 -2.99
N VAL A 16 1.71 0.54 -2.32
CA VAL A 16 0.30 0.41 -1.96
C VAL A 16 -0.57 0.30 -3.21
N HIS A 17 -0.31 1.12 -4.23
CA HIS A 17 -1.04 1.05 -5.50
C HIS A 17 -0.81 -0.28 -6.24
N ALA A 18 0.42 -0.78 -6.29
CA ALA A 18 0.75 -2.06 -6.92
C ALA A 18 0.07 -3.22 -6.19
N ALA A 19 0.18 -3.28 -4.86
CA ALA A 19 -0.47 -4.31 -4.05
C ALA A 19 -1.99 -4.30 -4.23
N LYS A 20 -2.62 -3.11 -4.22
CA LYS A 20 -4.07 -2.95 -4.46
C LYS A 20 -4.47 -3.38 -5.87
N THR A 21 -3.68 -3.04 -6.88
CA THR A 21 -3.91 -3.42 -8.27
C THR A 21 -3.81 -4.92 -8.48
N LEU A 22 -2.75 -5.55 -7.95
CA LEU A 22 -2.55 -7.00 -8.00
C LEU A 22 -3.68 -7.74 -7.27
N ASN A 23 -4.06 -7.28 -6.08
CA ASN A 23 -5.17 -7.88 -5.33
C ASN A 23 -6.49 -7.83 -6.10
N LYS A 24 -6.78 -6.71 -6.79
CA LYS A 24 -7.96 -6.59 -7.67
C LYS A 24 -7.86 -7.51 -8.88
N ALA A 25 -6.70 -7.55 -9.54
CA ALA A 25 -6.48 -8.38 -10.72
C ALA A 25 -6.67 -9.88 -10.43
N PHE A 26 -6.22 -10.35 -9.26
CA PHE A 26 -6.32 -11.75 -8.85
C PHE A 26 -7.51 -12.04 -7.92
N LYS A 27 -8.51 -11.16 -7.84
CA LYS A 27 -9.69 -11.32 -6.97
C LYS A 27 -10.41 -12.67 -7.17
N LYS A 28 -10.48 -13.18 -8.40
CA LYS A 28 -11.10 -14.48 -8.74
C LYS A 28 -10.16 -15.69 -8.58
N HIS A 29 -8.91 -15.47 -8.19
CA HIS A 29 -7.84 -16.48 -8.15
C HIS A 29 -7.15 -16.52 -6.77
N GLN A 30 -7.90 -16.21 -5.69
CA GLN A 30 -7.37 -16.21 -4.32
C GLN A 30 -6.93 -17.61 -3.83
N ASP A 31 -7.43 -18.66 -4.45
CA ASP A 31 -7.00 -20.05 -4.27
C ASP A 31 -5.62 -20.33 -4.87
N LYS A 32 -5.18 -19.52 -5.85
CA LYS A 32 -3.94 -19.71 -6.62
C LYS A 32 -2.88 -18.64 -6.36
N VAL A 33 -3.26 -17.46 -5.89
CA VAL A 33 -2.36 -16.31 -5.74
C VAL A 33 -2.47 -15.72 -4.34
N GLU A 34 -1.30 -15.37 -3.78
CA GLU A 34 -1.17 -14.65 -2.52
C GLU A 34 -0.31 -13.41 -2.76
N VAL A 35 -0.83 -12.24 -2.38
CA VAL A 35 -0.13 -10.96 -2.51
C VAL A 35 0.17 -10.43 -1.11
N THR A 36 1.43 -10.18 -0.81
CA THR A 36 1.88 -9.66 0.48
C THR A 36 2.58 -8.32 0.28
N LEU A 37 2.15 -7.29 0.99
CA LEU A 37 2.85 -6.00 1.08
C LEU A 37 3.66 -5.98 2.37
N ILE A 38 4.96 -5.70 2.26
CA ILE A 38 5.86 -5.56 3.41
C ILE A 38 6.41 -4.14 3.37
N ASP A 39 6.19 -3.38 4.45
CA ASP A 39 6.80 -2.08 4.65
C ASP A 39 7.39 -1.97 6.07
N LYS A 40 8.35 -1.06 6.23
CA LYS A 40 8.95 -0.75 7.53
C LYS A 40 7.97 -0.03 8.47
N LYS A 41 7.03 0.76 7.93
CA LYS A 41 6.03 1.54 8.67
C LYS A 41 4.65 0.90 8.47
N HIS A 42 3.79 1.04 9.49
CA HIS A 42 2.42 0.55 9.43
C HIS A 42 1.43 1.54 8.76
N HIS A 43 1.91 2.71 8.36
CA HIS A 43 1.11 3.78 7.75
C HIS A 43 1.77 4.26 6.46
N HIS A 44 0.94 4.71 5.52
CA HIS A 44 1.35 5.39 4.31
C HIS A 44 1.20 6.90 4.52
N ILE A 45 2.21 7.70 4.18
CA ILE A 45 2.17 9.17 4.28
C ILE A 45 2.20 9.77 2.88
N LEU A 46 1.28 10.67 2.60
CA LEU A 46 1.29 11.59 1.48
C LEU A 46 2.35 12.66 1.74
N LEU A 47 3.63 12.31 1.55
CA LEU A 47 4.76 13.20 1.83
C LEU A 47 4.66 14.55 1.11
N THR A 48 3.99 14.59 -0.04
CA THR A 48 3.74 15.84 -0.78
C THR A 48 2.86 16.80 -0.01
N GLU A 49 1.94 16.31 0.83
CA GLU A 49 0.95 17.09 1.58
C GLU A 49 1.42 17.47 2.99
N LEU A 50 2.63 17.06 3.41
CA LEU A 50 3.11 17.29 4.78
C LEU A 50 3.21 18.79 5.14
N HIS A 51 3.35 19.65 4.13
CA HIS A 51 3.35 21.10 4.29
C HIS A 51 2.00 21.65 4.77
N GLU A 52 0.88 20.99 4.46
CA GLU A 52 -0.45 21.37 4.94
C GLU A 52 -0.59 21.13 6.45
N VAL A 53 -0.01 20.02 6.96
CA VAL A 53 0.06 19.74 8.40
C VAL A 53 0.98 20.75 9.09
N ALA A 54 2.17 21.00 8.54
CA ALA A 54 3.11 21.96 9.09
C ALA A 54 2.54 23.39 9.16
N GLY A 55 1.70 23.76 8.18
CA GLY A 55 0.98 25.02 8.14
C GLY A 55 -0.30 25.07 9.00
N ALA A 56 -0.57 24.02 9.80
CA ALA A 56 -1.79 23.87 10.60
C ALA A 56 -3.10 24.00 9.79
N ARG A 57 -3.06 23.63 8.50
CA ARG A 57 -4.23 23.69 7.59
C ARG A 57 -5.10 22.45 7.68
N VAL A 58 -4.49 21.31 8.03
CA VAL A 58 -5.15 20.02 8.21
C VAL A 58 -4.58 19.30 9.44
N SER A 59 -5.31 18.30 9.96
CA SER A 59 -4.80 17.42 11.03
C SER A 59 -3.76 16.42 10.50
N GLU A 60 -2.93 15.88 11.40
CA GLU A 60 -1.91 14.87 11.06
C GLU A 60 -2.51 13.63 10.37
N ASP A 61 -3.72 13.20 10.76
CA ASP A 61 -4.40 12.04 10.16
C ASP A 61 -4.88 12.28 8.71
N SER A 62 -4.76 13.51 8.20
CA SER A 62 -5.18 13.88 6.84
C SER A 62 -4.12 13.57 5.77
N VAL A 63 -2.90 13.23 6.17
CA VAL A 63 -1.77 12.97 5.27
C VAL A 63 -1.22 11.55 5.38
#